data_AF-A0A183HNH4-F1
#
_entry.id   AF-A0A183HNH4-F1
#
_cell.length_a   1.000
_cell.length_b   1.000
_cell.length_c   1.000
_cell.angle_alpha   90.00
_cell.angle_beta   90.00
_cell.angle_gamma   90.00
#
_symmetry.space_group_name_H-M   'P 1'
#
loop_
_entity.id
_entity.type
_entity.pdbx_description
1 polymer ?
#
loop_
_entity_poly.entity_id
_entity_poly.type
_entity_poly.pdbx_seq_one_letter_code
_entity_poly.pdbx_strand_id
1 'polypeptide(L)'
;FFFFFAVPGGQDGPSGVIVCCENYLVYKNLGDQPDIKCPIPRRRNELDDCDRTVIIVCAATHKTKLMYFFLVQTDQGDIFKVTLESEHDIVTELKIKYFDTISVSNAMCILKTGFLFTASEFGNHHLYQIAHLGDEDDEPEFSSRMQLEEGETFFFAPRGLTNLAVVDQMDSLSPLISSYVSSE
;
A
#
# COMPACT_ATOMS: atom_id res chain seq x y z
N PHE A 1 1.46 -17.25 -0.68
CA PHE A 1 0.79 -16.36 0.29
C PHE A 1 -0.35 -15.69 -0.47
N PHE A 2 -1.61 -15.85 -0.06
CA PHE A 2 -2.75 -15.19 -0.71
C PHE A 2 -3.33 -14.18 0.29
N PHE A 3 -3.13 -12.90 0.01
CA PHE A 3 -3.64 -11.79 0.78
C PHE A 3 -4.65 -11.04 -0.08
N PHE A 4 -5.79 -10.69 0.49
CA PHE A 4 -6.79 -9.86 -0.17
C PHE A 4 -7.39 -8.90 0.84
N PHE A 5 -7.90 -7.78 0.36
CA PHE A 5 -8.63 -6.82 1.19
C PHE A 5 -9.95 -6.45 0.52
N ALA A 6 -10.94 -6.18 1.37
CA ALA A 6 -12.30 -5.89 0.95
C ALA A 6 -12.41 -4.46 0.40
N VAL A 7 -13.12 -4.31 -0.70
CA VAL A 7 -13.50 -3.01 -1.24
C VAL A 7 -14.86 -2.61 -0.64
N PRO A 8 -15.05 -1.34 -0.22
CA PRO A 8 -16.35 -0.87 0.25
C PRO A 8 -17.46 -1.15 -0.78
N GLY A 9 -18.62 -1.60 -0.28
CA GLY A 9 -19.77 -1.96 -1.10
C GLY A 9 -21.04 -1.18 -0.75
N GLY A 10 -22.07 -1.31 -1.59
CA GLY A 10 -23.38 -0.70 -1.37
C GLY A 10 -23.40 0.77 -1.83
N GLN A 11 -23.88 1.68 -0.98
CA GLN A 11 -23.90 3.11 -1.31
C GLN A 11 -22.51 3.76 -1.31
N ASP A 12 -21.50 3.04 -0.82
CA ASP A 12 -20.17 3.57 -0.55
C ASP A 12 -19.10 3.06 -1.53
N GLY A 13 -19.46 2.19 -2.47
CA GLY A 13 -18.51 1.64 -3.45
C GLY A 13 -19.00 0.38 -4.16
N PRO A 14 -18.21 -0.14 -5.11
CA PRO A 14 -18.58 -1.21 -6.04
C PRO A 14 -18.60 -2.62 -5.41
N SER A 15 -18.24 -2.77 -4.13
CA SER A 15 -18.01 -4.07 -3.47
C SER A 15 -16.84 -4.82 -4.09
N GLY A 16 -16.68 -6.10 -3.77
CA GLY A 16 -15.62 -6.96 -4.30
C GLY A 16 -14.35 -6.96 -3.45
N VAL A 17 -13.28 -7.49 -4.03
CA VAL A 17 -12.00 -7.70 -3.35
C VAL A 17 -10.83 -7.31 -4.25
N ILE A 18 -9.77 -6.78 -3.65
CA ILE A 18 -8.47 -6.67 -4.32
C ILE A 18 -7.60 -7.82 -3.82
N VAL A 19 -7.18 -8.67 -4.74
CA VAL A 19 -6.27 -9.78 -4.50
C VAL A 19 -4.84 -9.31 -4.76
N CYS A 20 -3.99 -9.44 -3.76
CA CYS A 20 -2.56 -9.14 -3.88
C CYS A 20 -1.84 -10.40 -4.35
N CYS A 21 -1.40 -10.36 -5.60
CA CYS A 21 -0.56 -11.37 -6.22
C CYS A 21 0.89 -10.91 -6.25
N GLU A 22 1.79 -11.83 -6.60
CA GLU A 22 3.17 -11.50 -6.91
C GLU A 22 3.22 -10.55 -8.12
N ASN A 23 3.87 -9.40 -7.96
CA ASN A 23 3.99 -8.30 -8.94
C ASN A 23 2.68 -7.61 -9.38
N TYR A 24 1.49 -8.07 -8.96
CA TYR A 24 0.22 -7.54 -9.45
C TYR A 24 -0.83 -7.38 -8.35
N LEU A 25 -1.62 -6.32 -8.46
CA LEU A 25 -2.91 -6.18 -7.81
C LEU A 25 -4.01 -6.56 -8.79
N VAL A 26 -4.94 -7.41 -8.35
CA VAL A 26 -6.07 -7.83 -9.18
C VAL A 26 -7.37 -7.52 -8.44
N TYR A 27 -8.15 -6.58 -8.96
CA TYR A 27 -9.52 -6.37 -8.50
C TYR A 27 -10.44 -7.41 -9.13
N LYS A 28 -11.21 -8.07 -8.27
CA LYS A 28 -12.21 -9.07 -8.64
C LYS A 28 -13.53 -8.77 -7.96
N ASN A 29 -14.61 -8.84 -8.73
CA ASN A 29 -15.98 -8.83 -8.22
C ASN A 29 -16.78 -9.95 -8.90
N LEU A 30 -17.93 -10.31 -8.32
CA LEU A 30 -18.84 -11.28 -8.92
C LEU A 30 -19.70 -10.63 -10.01
N GLY A 31 -20.22 -11.44 -10.93
CA GLY A 31 -21.11 -10.99 -12.00
C GLY A 31 -20.37 -10.58 -13.27
N ASP A 32 -20.80 -9.49 -13.89
CA ASP A 32 -20.30 -9.02 -15.20
C ASP A 32 -19.04 -8.14 -15.11
N GLN A 33 -18.46 -8.00 -13.91
CA GLN A 33 -17.25 -7.20 -13.69
C GLN A 33 -16.02 -7.91 -14.28
N PRO A 34 -15.28 -7.30 -15.24
CA PRO A 34 -14.03 -7.86 -15.73
C PRO A 34 -12.94 -7.80 -14.66
N ASP A 35 -12.02 -8.76 -14.71
CA ASP A 35 -10.80 -8.77 -13.90
C ASP A 35 -9.90 -7.58 -14.28
N ILE A 36 -9.64 -6.69 -13.32
CA ILE A 36 -8.75 -5.54 -13.53
C ILE A 36 -7.41 -5.84 -12.87
N LYS A 37 -6.35 -5.79 -13.66
CA LYS A 37 -4.99 -6.15 -13.26
C LYS A 37 -4.11 -4.90 -13.33
N CYS A 38 -3.36 -4.61 -12.28
CA CYS A 38 -2.40 -3.51 -12.25
C CYS A 38 -1.06 -4.02 -11.73
N PRO A 39 0.05 -3.85 -12.48
CA PRO A 39 1.38 -4.15 -11.98
C PRO A 39 1.76 -3.26 -10.79
N ILE A 40 2.49 -3.83 -9.83
CA ILE A 40 3.07 -3.07 -8.71
C ILE A 40 4.33 -2.36 -9.22
N PRO A 41 4.43 -1.02 -9.09
CA PRO A 41 5.61 -0.28 -9.50
C PRO A 41 6.88 -0.73 -8.76
N ARG A 42 8.00 -0.79 -9.47
CA ARG A 42 9.33 -1.14 -8.95
C ARG A 42 10.23 0.08 -8.79
N ARG A 43 11.25 0.00 -7.93
CA ARG A 43 12.21 1.11 -7.76
C ARG A 43 13.14 1.17 -8.98
N ARG A 44 13.37 2.36 -9.54
CA ARG A 44 14.14 2.56 -10.79
C ARG A 44 15.60 2.06 -10.74
N ASN A 45 16.21 2.03 -9.56
CA ASN A 45 17.64 1.74 -9.36
C ASN A 45 17.87 0.57 -8.39
N GLU A 46 16.99 -0.43 -8.38
CA GLU A 46 17.25 -1.65 -7.61
C GLU A 46 18.59 -2.25 -8.06
N LEU A 47 19.54 -2.30 -7.13
CA LEU A 47 20.77 -3.10 -7.25
C LEU A 47 20.46 -4.61 -7.11
N ASP A 48 19.19 -4.94 -6.87
CA ASP A 48 18.67 -6.29 -6.73
C ASP A 48 18.50 -6.98 -8.08
N ASP A 49 18.56 -8.31 -8.05
CA ASP A 49 18.31 -9.18 -9.20
C ASP A 49 17.05 -8.77 -9.96
N CYS A 50 17.13 -8.69 -11.29
CA CYS A 50 15.98 -8.42 -12.18
C CYS A 50 14.80 -9.37 -11.94
N ASP A 51 15.07 -10.55 -11.40
CA ASP A 51 14.10 -11.61 -11.09
C ASP A 51 13.42 -11.44 -9.73
N ARG A 52 13.81 -10.45 -8.91
CA ARG A 52 13.17 -10.20 -7.62
C ARG A 52 11.71 -9.80 -7.85
N THR A 53 10.82 -10.46 -7.13
CA THR A 53 9.39 -10.20 -7.18
C THR A 53 8.95 -9.36 -6.01
N VAL A 54 7.89 -8.58 -6.22
CA VAL A 54 7.31 -7.70 -5.20
C VAL A 54 5.99 -8.28 -4.72
N ILE A 55 5.78 -8.29 -3.41
CA ILE A 55 4.53 -8.70 -2.79
C ILE A 55 3.99 -7.62 -1.86
N ILE A 56 2.69 -7.60 -1.65
CA ILE A 56 2.06 -6.77 -0.62
C ILE A 56 2.01 -7.52 0.70
N VAL A 57 2.54 -6.92 1.75
CA VAL A 57 2.62 -7.52 3.10
C VAL A 57 1.45 -7.13 3.98
N CYS A 58 0.95 -5.90 3.87
CA CYS A 58 -0.22 -5.44 4.59
C CYS A 58 -0.95 -4.32 3.83
N ALA A 59 -2.20 -4.07 4.22
CA ALA A 59 -3.00 -2.99 3.66
C ALA A 59 -3.87 -2.35 4.74
N ALA A 60 -4.15 -1.06 4.58
CA ALA A 60 -5.11 -0.31 5.37
C ALA A 60 -6.15 0.32 4.45
N THR A 61 -7.43 0.16 4.81
CA THR A 61 -8.54 0.79 4.11
C THR A 61 -8.97 2.04 4.85
N HIS A 62 -9.01 3.17 4.15
CA HIS A 62 -9.65 4.37 4.67
C HIS A 62 -10.90 4.69 3.87
N LYS A 63 -12.00 4.88 4.59
CA LYS A 63 -13.29 5.22 4.03
C LYS A 63 -13.80 6.51 4.67
N THR A 64 -14.16 7.45 3.83
CA THR A 64 -14.92 8.66 4.18
C THR A 64 -16.31 8.57 3.55
N LYS A 65 -17.16 9.58 3.78
CA LYS A 65 -18.50 9.64 3.16
C LYS A 65 -18.48 9.87 1.65
N LEU A 66 -17.41 10.47 1.13
CA LEU A 66 -17.31 10.92 -0.27
C LEU A 66 -16.34 10.07 -1.09
N MET A 67 -15.31 9.52 -0.43
CA MET A 67 -14.26 8.75 -1.09
C MET A 67 -13.72 7.65 -0.18
N TYR A 68 -13.13 6.66 -0.81
CA TYR A 68 -12.32 5.65 -0.13
C TYR A 68 -10.99 5.52 -0.86
N PHE A 69 -9.96 5.10 -0.13
CA PHE A 69 -8.67 4.76 -0.70
C PHE A 69 -8.02 3.67 0.16
N PHE A 70 -6.99 3.05 -0.40
CA PHE A 70 -6.23 2.03 0.29
C PHE A 70 -4.78 2.47 0.36
N LEU A 71 -4.13 2.19 1.48
CA LEU A 71 -2.68 2.21 1.58
C LEU A 71 -2.21 0.77 1.63
N VAL A 72 -1.41 0.36 0.66
CA VAL A 72 -0.83 -0.99 0.61
C VAL A 72 0.68 -0.87 0.79
N GLN A 73 1.28 -1.80 1.54
CA GLN A 73 2.72 -1.81 1.79
C GLN A 73 3.39 -3.00 1.09
N THR A 74 4.50 -2.76 0.41
CA THR A 74 5.35 -3.82 -0.16
C THR A 74 6.27 -4.44 0.89
N ASP A 75 6.91 -5.56 0.55
CA ASP A 75 7.98 -6.18 1.34
C ASP A 75 9.23 -5.31 1.50
N GLN A 76 9.37 -4.25 0.71
CA GLN A 76 10.42 -3.23 0.84
C GLN A 76 10.02 -2.04 1.72
N GLY A 77 8.81 -2.07 2.28
CA GLY A 77 8.28 -0.99 3.12
C GLY A 77 7.69 0.18 2.36
N ASP A 78 7.59 0.10 1.02
CA ASP A 78 6.99 1.15 0.20
C ASP A 78 5.47 1.14 0.34
N ILE A 79 4.91 2.28 0.69
CA ILE A 79 3.47 2.48 0.73
C ILE A 79 3.02 3.04 -0.62
N PHE A 80 2.01 2.39 -1.18
CA PHE A 80 1.27 2.90 -2.32
C PHE A 80 -0.16 3.27 -1.93
N LYS A 81 -0.61 4.41 -2.42
CA LYS A 81 -2.02 4.77 -2.44
C LYS A 81 -2.67 4.09 -3.63
N VAL A 82 -3.67 3.26 -3.36
CA VAL A 82 -4.47 2.59 -4.37
C VAL A 82 -5.89 3.17 -4.36
N THR A 83 -6.37 3.52 -5.54
CA THR A 83 -7.73 4.02 -5.76
C THR A 83 -8.38 3.24 -6.90
N LEU A 84 -9.72 3.17 -6.86
CA LEU A 84 -10.52 2.54 -7.90
C LEU A 84 -11.42 3.61 -8.50
N GLU A 85 -11.47 3.69 -9.82
CA GLU A 85 -12.49 4.48 -10.50
C GLU A 85 -13.59 3.55 -11.02
N SER A 86 -14.83 4.04 -10.96
CA SER A 86 -16.01 3.28 -11.33
C SER A 86 -16.93 4.13 -12.19
N GLU A 87 -17.46 3.52 -13.25
CA GLU A 87 -18.46 4.09 -14.12
C GLU A 87 -19.71 3.21 -14.07
N HIS A 88 -20.86 3.80 -13.73
CA HIS A 88 -22.15 3.06 -13.64
C HIS A 88 -22.07 1.79 -12.77
N ASP A 89 -21.46 1.89 -11.59
CA ASP A 89 -21.22 0.79 -10.62
C ASP A 89 -20.27 -0.33 -11.11
N ILE A 90 -19.66 -0.18 -12.29
CA ILE A 90 -18.63 -1.07 -12.81
C ILE A 90 -17.27 -0.40 -12.61
N VAL A 91 -16.34 -1.09 -11.97
CA VAL A 91 -14.96 -0.59 -11.84
C VAL A 91 -14.33 -0.61 -13.22
N THR A 92 -13.72 0.49 -13.63
CA THR A 92 -13.09 0.64 -14.94
C THR A 92 -11.58 0.64 -14.85
N GLU A 93 -11.03 1.13 -13.73
CA GLU A 93 -9.59 1.26 -13.55
C GLU A 93 -9.16 1.17 -12.08
N LEU A 94 -7.97 0.58 -11.91
CA LEU A 94 -7.23 0.57 -10.66
C LEU A 94 -6.01 1.47 -10.85
N LYS A 95 -5.91 2.48 -9.98
CA LYS A 95 -4.80 3.42 -9.96
C LYS A 95 -3.91 3.14 -8.76
N ILE A 96 -2.61 3.24 -8.97
CA ILE A 96 -1.58 3.06 -7.95
C ILE A 96 -0.59 4.22 -8.02
N LYS A 97 -0.33 4.83 -6.87
CA LYS A 97 0.57 5.97 -6.74
C LYS A 97 1.48 5.78 -5.54
N TYR A 98 2.77 6.08 -5.70
CA TYR A 98 3.72 6.01 -4.59
C TYR A 98 3.36 7.06 -3.54
N PHE A 99 3.32 6.66 -2.27
CA PHE A 99 2.90 7.52 -1.16
C PHE A 99 4.08 7.96 -0.31
N ASP A 100 4.75 7.02 0.35
CA ASP A 100 5.94 7.21 1.19
C ASP A 100 6.58 5.85 1.48
N THR A 101 7.81 5.82 1.98
CA THR A 101 8.47 4.58 2.44
C THR A 101 8.65 4.60 3.95
N ILE A 102 8.24 3.53 4.63
CA ILE A 102 8.40 3.35 6.09
C ILE A 102 9.00 1.97 6.39
N SER A 103 9.23 1.66 7.67
CA SER A 103 9.59 0.30 8.07
C SER A 103 8.47 -0.69 7.75
N VAL A 104 8.86 -1.88 7.28
CA VAL A 104 7.94 -2.99 7.00
C VAL A 104 7.07 -3.26 8.22
N SER A 105 5.76 -3.39 8.00
CA SER A 105 4.76 -3.51 9.05
C SER A 105 3.90 -4.75 8.85
N ASN A 106 3.58 -5.41 9.97
CA ASN A 106 2.62 -6.52 10.02
C ASN A 106 1.19 -6.03 9.80
N ALA A 107 0.88 -4.82 10.25
CA ALA A 107 -0.44 -4.22 10.11
C ALA A 107 -0.36 -2.69 10.06
N MET A 108 -1.28 -2.08 9.30
CA MET A 108 -1.46 -0.64 9.22
C MET A 108 -2.90 -0.29 9.57
N CYS A 109 -3.09 0.81 10.30
CA CYS A 109 -4.40 1.30 10.71
C CYS A 109 -4.52 2.79 10.43
N ILE A 110 -5.45 3.18 9.55
CA ILE A 110 -5.74 4.60 9.28
C ILE A 110 -6.86 5.07 10.20
N LEU A 111 -6.57 6.06 11.03
CA LEU A 111 -7.49 6.67 11.99
C LEU A 111 -8.25 7.83 11.34
N LYS A 112 -9.52 8.02 11.74
CA LYS A 112 -10.41 9.08 11.21
C LYS A 112 -9.90 10.50 11.45
N THR A 113 -9.00 10.67 12.42
CA THR A 113 -8.38 11.95 12.77
C THR A 113 -7.18 12.30 11.89
N GLY A 114 -6.90 11.53 10.83
CA GLY A 114 -5.79 11.79 9.90
C GLY A 114 -4.45 11.23 10.38
N PHE A 115 -4.47 10.10 11.10
CA PHE A 115 -3.26 9.43 11.57
C PHE A 115 -3.15 8.04 10.94
N LEU A 116 -1.93 7.58 10.77
CA LEU A 116 -1.59 6.22 10.34
C LEU A 116 -0.75 5.57 11.44
N PHE A 117 -1.29 4.54 12.07
CA PHE A 117 -0.54 3.69 12.99
C PHE A 117 0.04 2.49 12.24
N THR A 118 1.32 2.19 12.48
CA THR A 118 2.04 1.13 11.77
C THR A 118 2.69 0.19 12.78
N ALA A 119 2.20 -1.04 12.84
CA ALA A 119 2.75 -2.09 13.68
C ALA A 119 3.90 -2.77 12.93
N SER A 120 5.12 -2.23 13.07
CA SER A 120 6.34 -2.78 12.49
C SER A 120 6.49 -4.29 12.74
N GLU A 121 7.03 -5.03 11.76
CA GLU A 121 7.30 -6.47 11.92
C GLU A 121 8.33 -6.76 13.01
N PHE A 122 9.34 -5.89 13.08
CA PHE A 122 10.45 -5.89 14.01
C PHE A 122 10.79 -4.45 14.39
N GLY A 123 11.35 -4.25 15.57
CA GLY A 123 11.67 -2.94 16.11
C GLY A 123 10.44 -2.13 16.52
N ASN A 124 10.69 -0.84 16.74
CA ASN A 124 9.71 0.11 17.25
C ASN A 124 8.53 0.29 16.30
N HIS A 125 7.34 0.49 16.87
CA HIS A 125 6.14 0.84 16.13
C HIS A 125 6.03 2.37 15.99
N HIS A 126 5.29 2.84 14.99
CA HIS A 126 5.23 4.26 14.68
C HIS A 126 3.78 4.75 14.57
N LEU A 127 3.58 6.00 14.99
CA LEU A 127 2.39 6.77 14.72
C LEU A 127 2.76 7.93 13.82
N TYR A 128 2.15 7.98 12.63
CA TYR A 128 2.33 9.05 11.67
C TYR A 128 1.08 9.92 11.60
N GLN A 129 1.26 11.21 11.33
CA GLN A 129 0.19 12.10 10.88
C GLN A 129 0.21 12.14 9.36
N ILE A 130 -0.95 11.98 8.73
CA ILE A 130 -1.13 12.14 7.29
C ILE A 130 -1.26 13.64 7.02
N ALA A 131 -0.16 14.28 6.61
CA ALA A 131 -0.12 15.70 6.28
C ALA A 131 -0.77 15.98 4.93
N HIS A 132 -0.50 15.11 3.95
CA HIS A 132 -0.98 15.22 2.59
C HIS A 132 -1.49 13.86 2.09
N LEU A 133 -2.50 13.86 1.22
CA LEU A 133 -3.07 12.65 0.63
C LEU A 133 -2.34 12.22 -0.66
N GLY A 134 -1.27 12.90 -1.05
CA GLY A 134 -0.50 12.60 -2.27
C GLY A 134 -1.25 12.89 -3.57
N ASP A 135 -2.27 13.76 -3.57
CA ASP A 135 -3.06 14.08 -4.77
C ASP A 135 -2.47 15.25 -5.57
N GLU A 136 -1.69 16.14 -4.94
CA GLU A 136 -1.17 17.38 -5.52
C GLU A 136 0.37 17.41 -5.64
N ASP A 137 1.02 16.25 -5.74
CA ASP A 137 2.47 16.15 -5.94
C ASP A 137 2.84 15.75 -7.40
N ASP A 138 4.11 15.94 -7.75
CA ASP A 138 4.67 15.60 -9.06
C ASP A 138 4.94 14.08 -9.24
N GLU A 139 4.48 13.24 -8.29
CA GLU A 139 4.68 11.79 -8.37
C GLU A 139 3.78 11.19 -9.46
N PRO A 140 4.31 10.28 -10.29
CA PRO A 140 3.53 9.63 -11.33
C PRO A 140 2.43 8.75 -10.71
N GLU A 141 1.21 8.92 -11.20
CA GLU A 141 0.10 8.01 -10.97
C GLU A 141 0.07 6.97 -12.10
N PHE A 142 0.04 5.69 -11.75
CA PHE A 142 -0.04 4.60 -12.72
C PHE A 142 -1.44 4.01 -12.71
N SER A 143 -1.94 3.61 -13.90
CA SER A 143 -3.28 3.06 -14.06
C SER A 143 -3.22 1.72 -14.77
N SER A 144 -4.13 0.81 -14.39
CA SER A 144 -4.35 -0.47 -15.07
C SER A 144 -4.70 -0.35 -16.55
N ARG A 145 -5.10 0.84 -17.03
CA ARG A 145 -5.42 1.11 -18.44
C ARG A 145 -4.20 1.48 -19.28
N MET A 146 -3.07 1.83 -18.64
CA MET A 146 -1.84 2.11 -19.37
C MET A 146 -1.35 0.82 -20.03
N GLN A 147 -1.04 0.89 -21.32
CA GLN A 147 -0.53 -0.26 -22.06
C GLN A 147 0.95 -0.44 -21.71
N LEU A 148 1.28 -1.61 -21.16
CA LEU A 148 2.63 -2.09 -20.91
C LEU A 148 2.86 -3.32 -21.80
N GLU A 149 4.10 -3.50 -22.28
CA GLU A 149 4.47 -4.74 -22.97
C GLU A 149 4.52 -5.92 -21.98
N GLU A 150 4.48 -7.14 -22.50
CA GLU A 150 4.52 -8.34 -21.66
C GLU A 150 5.86 -8.43 -20.92
N GLY A 151 5.81 -8.36 -19.58
CA GLY A 151 6.99 -8.35 -18.72
C GLY A 151 7.47 -6.96 -18.31
N GLU A 152 6.86 -5.89 -18.81
CA GLU A 152 7.13 -4.53 -18.33
C GLU A 152 6.36 -4.19 -17.05
N THR A 153 6.92 -3.27 -16.28
CA THR A 153 6.28 -2.71 -15.08
C THR A 153 6.55 -1.22 -14.98
N PHE A 154 5.82 -0.57 -14.09
CA PHE A 154 6.03 0.84 -13.77
C PHE A 154 7.25 1.03 -12.89
N PHE A 155 7.89 2.20 -12.98
CA PHE A 155 9.05 2.53 -12.16
C PHE A 155 8.83 3.83 -11.39
N PHE A 156 9.18 3.82 -10.11
CA PHE A 156 9.18 4.99 -9.24
C PHE A 156 10.55 5.19 -8.58
N ALA A 157 10.76 6.36 -7.97
CA ALA A 157 11.97 6.68 -7.22
C ALA A 157 11.60 6.87 -5.74
N PRO A 158 12.14 6.06 -4.81
CA PRO A 158 11.93 6.28 -3.38
C PRO A 158 12.43 7.65 -2.94
N ARG A 159 11.71 8.26 -2.00
CA ARG A 159 12.09 9.53 -1.39
C ARG A 159 11.81 9.52 0.12
N GLY A 160 12.27 10.56 0.80
CA GLY A 160 11.93 10.78 2.20
C GLY A 160 10.43 11.03 2.39
N LEU A 161 10.00 10.99 3.65
CA LEU A 161 8.60 11.22 4.02
C LEU A 161 8.16 12.63 3.62
N THR A 162 7.14 12.72 2.77
CA THR A 162 6.50 14.00 2.42
C THR A 162 5.02 14.01 2.76
N ASN A 163 4.35 12.87 2.67
CA ASN A 163 2.92 12.73 2.96
C ASN A 163 2.66 12.39 4.44
N LEU A 164 3.62 11.72 5.08
CA LEU A 164 3.61 11.33 6.49
C LEU A 164 4.58 12.16 7.32
N ALA A 165 4.15 12.53 8.52
CA ALA A 165 5.03 13.10 9.54
C ALA A 165 5.07 12.18 10.75
N VAL A 166 6.26 11.84 11.26
CA VAL A 166 6.40 11.05 12.50
C VAL A 166 5.88 11.87 13.67
N VAL A 167 4.91 11.32 14.40
CA VAL A 167 4.32 11.96 15.60
C VAL A 167 4.85 11.31 16.86
N ASP A 168 4.86 9.98 16.87
CA ASP A 168 5.26 9.21 18.04
C ASP A 168 5.90 7.88 17.61
N GLN A 169 6.69 7.33 18.52
CA GLN A 169 7.39 6.07 18.36
C GLN A 169 7.21 5.25 19.63
N MET A 170 6.69 4.04 19.47
CA MET A 170 6.47 3.11 20.57
C MET A 170 7.62 2.10 20.62
N ASP A 171 8.37 2.14 21.72
CA ASP A 171 9.51 1.25 21.93
C ASP A 171 9.10 -0.22 21.96
N SER A 172 9.85 -1.04 21.23
CA SER A 172 9.68 -2.48 21.13
C SER A 172 11.03 -3.15 21.21
N LEU A 173 11.14 -4.16 22.07
CA LEU A 173 12.36 -4.97 22.19
C LEU A 173 12.45 -6.05 21.09
N SER A 174 11.48 -6.12 20.18
CA SER A 174 11.50 -7.09 19.09
C SER A 174 12.58 -6.74 18.05
N PRO A 175 13.36 -7.69 17.53
CA PRO A 175 13.52 -9.06 18.00
C PRO A 175 14.65 -9.11 19.04
N LEU A 176 14.35 -9.41 20.30
CA LEU A 176 15.38 -9.55 21.34
C LEU A 176 16.15 -10.85 21.09
N ILE A 177 17.25 -10.77 20.36
CA ILE A 177 18.08 -11.92 19.99
C ILE A 177 19.05 -12.36 21.09
N SER A 178 19.37 -11.46 22.03
CA SER A 178 20.28 -11.72 23.14
C SER A 178 19.98 -10.80 24.32
N SER A 179 20.16 -11.30 25.53
CA SER A 179 20.09 -10.53 26.77
C SER A 179 21.11 -11.07 27.75
N TYR A 180 21.85 -10.17 28.40
CA TYR A 180 22.80 -10.50 29.45
C TYR A 180 22.47 -9.68 30.68
N VAL A 181 22.22 -10.36 31.80
CA VAL A 181 21.98 -9.73 33.09
C VAL A 181 23.17 -10.09 33.99
N SER A 182 23.91 -9.07 34.44
CA SER A 182 24.97 -9.22 35.44
C SER A 182 24.54 -8.54 36.73
N SER A 183 24.71 -9.24 37.86
CA SER A 183 24.81 -8.59 39.16
C SER A 183 26.23 -8.07 39.36
N GLU A 184 26.40 -6.98 40.12
CA GLU A 184 27.68 -6.61 40.73
C GLU A 184 28.13 -7.68 41.75
#